data_AF-A0A1M4EPQ9-F1
#
_entry.id   AF-A0A1M4EPQ9-F1
#
_cell.length_a   1.000
_cell.length_b   1.000
_cell.length_c   1.000
_cell.angle_alpha   90.00
_cell.angle_beta   90.00
_cell.angle_gamma   90.00
#
_symmetry.space_group_name_H-M   'P 1'
#
loop_
_entity.id
_entity.type
_entity.pdbx_description
1 polymer ?
#
loop_
_entity_poly.entity_id
_entity_poly.type
_entity_poly.pdbx_seq_one_letter_code
_entity_poly.pdbx_strand_id
1 'polypeptide(L)'
;MVERDDYAAIRDRIIGLSHHHGLRCDWAETTRRQRFLLLWDAEGRVAARAIVPLYPGETPHLVDSLERGLAHLFGEGWLKD
;
A
#
# COMPACT_ATOMS: atom_id res chain seq x y z
N MET A 1 2.17 6.78 -14.36
CA MET A 1 1.06 7.52 -13.74
C MET A 1 0.07 6.50 -13.22
N VAL A 2 0.09 6.25 -11.91
CA VAL A 2 -0.82 5.31 -11.25
C VAL A 2 -2.18 5.99 -11.10
N GLU A 3 -3.26 5.30 -11.49
CA GLU A 3 -4.61 5.77 -11.21
C GLU A 3 -4.86 5.64 -9.70
N ARG A 4 -4.68 6.73 -8.95
CA ARG A 4 -4.86 6.77 -7.48
C ARG A 4 -6.28 6.47 -7.02
N ASP A 5 -7.22 6.42 -7.95
CA ASP A 5 -8.62 6.07 -7.73
C ASP A 5 -8.92 4.60 -8.00
N ASP A 6 -7.94 3.83 -8.53
CA ASP A 6 -8.07 2.41 -8.82
C ASP A 6 -7.31 1.55 -7.81
N TYR A 7 -8.05 0.68 -7.13
CA TYR A 7 -7.49 -0.28 -6.19
C TYR A 7 -6.47 -1.21 -6.84
N ALA A 8 -6.71 -1.68 -8.07
CA ALA A 8 -5.78 -2.60 -8.75
C ALA A 8 -4.45 -1.90 -9.03
N ALA A 9 -4.49 -0.67 -9.54
CA ALA A 9 -3.31 0.16 -9.76
C ALA A 9 -2.51 0.41 -8.46
N ILE A 10 -3.18 0.77 -7.36
CA ILE A 10 -2.53 0.95 -6.04
C ILE A 10 -1.88 -0.36 -5.57
N ARG A 11 -2.62 -1.48 -5.63
CA ARG A 11 -2.13 -2.79 -5.19
C ARG A 11 -0.89 -3.21 -5.97
N ASP A 12 -0.94 -3.09 -7.30
CA ASP A 12 0.15 -3.54 -8.18
C ASP A 12 1.39 -2.66 -7.98
N ARG A 13 1.20 -1.34 -7.74
CA ARG A 13 2.29 -0.44 -7.37
C ARG A 13 2.95 -0.84 -6.06
N ILE A 14 2.16 -1.13 -5.02
CA ILE A 14 2.68 -1.61 -3.73
C ILE A 14 3.48 -2.90 -3.92
N ILE A 15 2.95 -3.88 -4.66
CA ILE A 15 3.65 -5.15 -4.92
C ILE A 15 4.98 -4.90 -5.63
N GLY A 16 4.99 -4.07 -6.67
CA GLY A 16 6.20 -3.74 -7.42
C GLY A 16 7.27 -3.07 -6.55
N LEU A 17 6.89 -2.09 -5.75
CA LEU A 17 7.79 -1.41 -4.82
C LEU A 17 8.27 -2.36 -3.72
N SER A 18 7.38 -3.14 -3.12
CA SER A 18 7.77 -4.14 -2.12
C SER A 18 8.81 -5.11 -2.66
N HIS A 19 8.62 -5.64 -3.88
CA HIS A 19 9.63 -6.48 -4.51
C HIS A 19 10.96 -5.75 -4.74
N HIS A 20 10.93 -4.48 -5.19
CA HIS A 20 12.14 -3.67 -5.37
C HIS A 20 12.92 -3.49 -4.06
N HIS A 21 12.20 -3.34 -2.94
CA HIS A 21 12.78 -3.18 -1.60
C HIS A 21 13.03 -4.50 -0.86
N GLY A 22 12.82 -5.66 -1.51
CA GLY A 22 13.00 -6.97 -0.87
C GLY A 22 12.00 -7.27 0.25
N LEU A 23 10.84 -6.62 0.23
CA LEU A 23 9.76 -6.79 1.19
C LEU A 23 8.74 -7.83 0.70
N ARG A 24 8.25 -8.64 1.63
CA ARG A 24 7.13 -9.55 1.37
C ARG A 24 5.81 -8.87 1.73
N CYS A 25 4.87 -8.84 0.78
CA CYS A 25 3.49 -8.40 1.01
C CYS A 25 2.63 -9.52 1.58
N ASP A 26 1.86 -9.21 2.61
CA ASP A 26 0.80 -10.07 3.12
C ASP A 26 -0.51 -9.26 3.22
N TRP A 27 -1.58 -9.82 2.66
CA TRP A 27 -2.85 -9.14 2.46
C TRP A 27 -3.94 -9.87 3.24
N ALA A 28 -4.44 -9.24 4.30
CA ALA A 28 -5.59 -9.72 5.03
C ALA A 28 -6.86 -8.99 4.57
N GLU A 29 -7.88 -9.76 4.20
CA GLU A 29 -9.21 -9.21 3.95
C GLU A 29 -9.90 -8.96 5.29
N THR A 30 -10.14 -7.68 5.61
CA THR A 30 -10.69 -7.29 6.91
C THR A 30 -12.12 -6.78 6.78
N THR A 31 -12.49 -6.13 5.67
CA THR A 31 -13.85 -5.63 5.43
C THR A 31 -14.20 -5.57 3.94
N ARG A 32 -15.46 -5.25 3.61
CA ARG A 32 -15.91 -4.98 2.23
C ARG A 32 -15.36 -3.68 1.60
N ARG A 33 -14.67 -2.83 2.36
CA ARG A 33 -14.22 -1.50 1.88
C ARG A 33 -12.72 -1.28 1.92
N GLN A 34 -11.98 -2.11 2.64
CA GLN A 34 -10.55 -1.96 2.81
C GLN A 34 -9.89 -3.31 3.08
N ARG A 35 -8.60 -3.39 2.72
CA ARG A 35 -7.72 -4.50 3.06
C ARG A 35 -6.64 -4.03 4.02
N PHE A 36 -6.19 -4.96 4.84
CA PHE A 36 -5.06 -4.73 5.70
C PHE A 36 -3.80 -5.28 5.03
N LEU A 37 -2.78 -4.43 4.93
CA LEU A 37 -1.49 -4.74 4.36
C LEU A 37 -0.46 -4.88 5.48
N LEU A 38 0.29 -5.98 5.45
CA LEU A 38 1.51 -6.17 6.22
C LEU A 38 2.69 -6.28 5.26
N LEU A 39 3.73 -5.50 5.50
CA LEU A 39 5.01 -5.60 4.81
C LEU A 39 6.03 -6.21 5.77
N TRP A 40 6.71 -7.26 5.32
CA TRP A 40 7.71 -7.97 6.10
C TRP A 40 9.09 -7.76 5.48
N ASP A 41 10.09 -7.50 6.31
CA ASP A 41 11.49 -7.48 5.88
C ASP A 41 12.08 -8.90 5.73
N ALA A 42 13.32 -8.96 5.25
CA ALA A 42 14.03 -10.22 5.05
C ALA A 42 14.31 -10.99 6.35
N GLU A 43 14.26 -10.33 7.51
CA GLU A 43 14.44 -10.93 8.83
C GLU A 43 13.12 -11.46 9.41
N GLY A 44 12.01 -11.30 8.68
CA GLY A 44 10.68 -11.72 9.11
C GLY A 44 10.05 -10.76 10.12
N ARG A 45 10.56 -9.53 10.25
CA ARG A 45 9.96 -8.49 11.09
C ARG A 45 8.98 -7.67 10.28
N VAL A 46 8.00 -7.08 10.96
CA VAL A 46 7.04 -6.18 10.31
C VAL A 46 7.72 -4.84 10.02
N ALA A 47 7.93 -4.56 8.74
CA ALA A 47 8.47 -3.30 8.26
C ALA A 47 7.43 -2.18 8.25
N ALA A 48 6.20 -2.48 7.82
CA ALA A 48 5.08 -1.54 7.87
C ALA A 48 3.72 -2.25 7.91
N ARG A 49 2.71 -1.46 8.31
CA ARG A 49 1.30 -1.84 8.27
C ARG A 49 0.50 -0.70 7.67
N ALA A 50 -0.45 -1.02 6.81
CA ALA A 50 -1.30 0.01 6.21
C ALA A 50 -2.70 -0.51 5.92
N ILE A 51 -3.62 0.44 5.72
CA ILE A 51 -4.97 0.18 5.22
C ILE A 51 -4.96 0.56 3.74
N VAL A 52 -5.43 -0.36 2.88
CA VAL A 52 -5.56 -0.13 1.45
C VAL A 52 -7.05 -0.08 1.10
N PRO A 53 -7.57 1.06 0.61
CA PRO A 53 -8.99 1.18 0.26
C PRO A 53 -9.32 0.36 -1.00
N LEU A 54 -10.45 -0.34 -0.98
CA LEU A 54 -10.97 -1.06 -2.16
C LEU A 54 -11.70 -0.12 -3.13
N TYR A 55 -12.17 1.03 -2.63
CA TYR A 55 -12.80 2.09 -3.42
C TYR A 55 -12.07 3.42 -3.14
N PRO A 56 -10.87 3.62 -3.69
CA PRO A 56 -10.01 4.76 -3.36
C PRO A 56 -10.67 6.11 -3.67
N GLY A 57 -11.38 6.22 -4.80
CA GLY A 57 -12.12 7.44 -5.17
C GLY A 57 -13.25 7.82 -4.19
N GLU A 58 -13.83 6.85 -3.47
CA GLU A 58 -14.83 7.11 -2.42
C GLU A 58 -14.19 7.40 -1.05
N THR A 59 -12.89 7.11 -0.90
CA THR A 59 -12.17 7.19 0.37
C THR A 59 -10.80 7.89 0.24
N PRO A 60 -10.76 9.12 -0.30
CA PRO A 60 -9.50 9.82 -0.59
C PRO A 60 -8.62 10.01 0.66
N HIS A 61 -9.22 10.21 1.83
CA HIS A 61 -8.49 10.30 3.10
C HIS A 61 -7.74 9.01 3.49
N LEU A 62 -8.23 7.83 3.07
CA LEU A 62 -7.53 6.56 3.24
C LEU A 62 -6.36 6.44 2.27
N VAL A 63 -6.50 6.95 1.04
CA VAL A 63 -5.40 7.01 0.06
C VAL A 63 -4.28 7.91 0.59
N ASP A 64 -4.61 9.08 1.14
CA ASP A 64 -3.62 9.99 1.73
C ASP A 64 -2.92 9.36 2.94
N SER A 65 -3.68 8.62 3.75
CA SER A 65 -3.12 7.92 4.91
C SER A 65 -2.21 6.76 4.50
N LEU A 66 -2.56 6.05 3.42
CA LEU A 66 -1.73 5.01 2.82
C LEU A 66 -0.43 5.59 2.25
N GLU A 67 -0.52 6.69 1.48
CA GLU A 67 0.65 7.36 0.90
C GLU A 67 1.65 7.74 1.99
N ARG A 68 1.20 8.47 3.03
CA ARG A 68 2.04 8.83 4.18
C ARG A 68 2.55 7.62 4.97
N GLY A 69 1.69 6.62 5.17
CA GLY A 69 2.00 5.44 5.97
C GLY A 69 3.15 4.60 5.40
N LEU A 70 3.31 4.60 4.07
CA LEU A 70 4.36 3.84 3.37
C LEU A 70 5.52 4.71 2.87
N ALA A 71 5.44 6.04 3.00
CA ALA A 71 6.48 6.97 2.52
C ALA A 71 7.88 6.69 3.11
N HIS A 72 7.95 6.25 4.37
CA HIS A 72 9.22 5.89 5.01
C HIS A 72 9.90 4.65 4.39
N LEU A 73 9.16 3.81 3.66
CA LEU A 73 9.70 2.64 2.95
C LEU A 73 9.95 2.94 1.46
N PHE A 74 8.99 3.60 0.81
CA PHE A 74 8.98 3.77 -0.64
C PHE A 74 9.41 5.16 -1.13
N GLY A 75 9.64 6.09 -0.21
CA GLY A 75 9.89 7.50 -0.52
C GLY A 75 8.61 8.33 -0.55
N GLU A 76 8.75 9.64 -0.40
CA GLU A 76 7.65 10.60 -0.55
C GLU A 76 7.08 10.56 -1.96
N GLY A 77 5.75 10.64 -2.10
CA GLY A 77 5.11 10.69 -3.42
C GLY A 77 5.12 9.39 -4.22
N TRP A 78 5.50 8.24 -3.62
CA TRP A 78 5.63 6.94 -4.29
C TRP A 78 4.39 6.47 -5.09
N LEU A 79 3.22 7.02 -4.76
CA LEU A 79 1.96 6.70 -5.43
C LEU A 79 1.69 7.58 -6.66
N LYS A 80 2.41 8.69 -6.83
CA LYS A 80 2.27 9.64 -7.94
C LYS A 80 3.28 9.39 -9.07
N ASP A 81 4.47 8.91 -8.69
CA ASP A 81 5.54 8.51 -9.61
C ASP A 81 5.25 7.14 -10.26
#